data_AF-A0A2E1LZ45-F1
#
_entry.id   AF-A0A2E1LZ45-F1
#
_cell.length_a   1.000
_cell.length_b   1.000
_cell.length_c   1.000
_cell.angle_alpha   90.00
_cell.angle_beta   90.00
_cell.angle_gamma   90.00
#
_symmetry.space_group_name_H-M   'P 1'
#
loop_
_entity.id
_entity.type
_entity.pdbx_description
1 polymer ?
#
loop_
_entity_poly.entity_id
_entity_poly.type
_entity_poly.pdbx_seq_one_letter_code
_entity_poly.pdbx_strand_id
1 'polypeptide(L)'
;MRRLLPFPGLMLQFCLLLLLSQSALAQGTRPPGYTDNVEEQMAQMQARVRYGSFIESLETSTERRAEIDSAITAVFVERTTASRDRSAGRASAVDLEEIASAAYLREQLAAIMSAEELAEFDRYEATYQQRQLRNNFTLQLARVAGGLTEANREVVLEVLMQHMGAGQEQIQASNRDAVDESQRQLQALMNARTEIAARLDEAQLREAERFLGQILSGLLTTQSMNEAEQ
;
A
#
# COMPACT_ATOMS: atom_id res chain seq x y z
N MET A 1 -10.97 -30.55 7.40
CA MET A 1 -11.32 -29.18 7.84
C MET A 1 -10.19 -28.24 7.44
N ARG A 2 -10.33 -27.56 6.30
CA ARG A 2 -9.36 -26.56 5.81
C ARG A 2 -9.60 -25.26 6.60
N ARG A 3 -8.56 -24.77 7.28
CA ARG A 3 -8.56 -23.45 7.92
C ARG A 3 -8.28 -22.41 6.83
N LEU A 4 -9.25 -21.54 6.56
CA LEU A 4 -9.04 -20.28 5.88
C LEU A 4 -8.26 -19.38 6.86
N LEU A 5 -7.09 -18.91 6.44
CA LEU A 5 -6.32 -17.92 7.19
C LEU A 5 -7.04 -16.57 7.13
N PRO A 6 -7.04 -15.77 8.20
CA PRO A 6 -7.70 -14.46 8.22
C PRO A 6 -6.96 -13.53 7.25
N PHE A 7 -7.69 -12.96 6.29
CA PHE A 7 -7.19 -11.96 5.35
C PHE A 7 -7.20 -10.58 6.05
N PRO A 8 -6.05 -9.97 6.40
CA PRO A 8 -5.97 -8.54 6.71
C PRO A 8 -5.78 -7.71 5.42
N GLY A 9 -5.99 -8.35 4.27
CA GLY A 9 -5.45 -7.90 3.00
C GLY A 9 -6.39 -7.07 2.16
N LEU A 10 -7.66 -6.86 2.48
CA LEU A 10 -8.64 -6.41 1.47
C LEU A 10 -8.30 -5.06 0.79
N MET A 11 -7.62 -4.11 1.47
CA MET A 11 -7.10 -2.89 0.84
C MET A 11 -5.78 -3.12 0.08
N LEU A 12 -4.87 -3.94 0.62
CA LEU A 12 -3.62 -4.31 -0.04
C LEU A 12 -3.88 -5.21 -1.26
N GLN A 13 -4.93 -6.01 -1.21
CA GLN A 13 -5.43 -6.95 -2.20
C GLN A 13 -6.27 -6.23 -3.24
N PHE A 14 -6.94 -5.12 -2.91
CA PHE A 14 -7.49 -4.22 -3.93
C PHE A 14 -6.39 -3.51 -4.72
N CYS A 15 -5.30 -3.09 -4.06
CA CYS A 15 -4.10 -2.57 -4.75
C CYS A 15 -3.34 -3.66 -5.53
N LEU A 16 -3.26 -4.89 -5.00
CA LEU A 16 -2.65 -6.03 -5.71
C LEU A 16 -3.53 -6.49 -6.88
N LEU A 17 -4.86 -6.47 -6.74
CA LEU A 17 -5.82 -6.80 -7.80
C LEU A 17 -5.85 -5.74 -8.88
N LEU A 18 -5.61 -4.46 -8.58
CA LEU A 18 -5.43 -3.42 -9.61
C LEU A 18 -4.12 -3.59 -10.40
N LEU A 19 -3.08 -4.17 -9.79
CA LEU A 19 -1.84 -4.53 -10.48
C LEU A 19 -1.95 -5.85 -11.25
N LEU A 20 -2.75 -6.81 -10.76
CA LEU A 20 -2.98 -8.12 -11.40
C LEU A 20 -4.12 -8.11 -12.44
N SER A 21 -5.08 -7.20 -12.37
CA SER A 21 -6.18 -7.09 -13.35
C SER A 21 -5.72 -6.53 -14.71
N GLN A 22 -4.59 -5.81 -14.73
CA GLN A 22 -3.90 -5.43 -15.97
C GLN A 22 -3.28 -6.65 -16.68
N SER A 23 -3.06 -7.77 -15.97
CA SER A 23 -2.53 -9.01 -16.55
C SER A 23 -3.60 -9.86 -17.24
N ALA A 24 -4.88 -9.62 -16.97
CA ALA A 24 -5.98 -10.48 -17.42
C ALA A 24 -6.45 -10.24 -18.86
N LEU A 25 -5.96 -9.19 -19.55
CA LEU A 25 -6.34 -8.90 -20.94
C LEU A 25 -5.32 -9.37 -22.00
N ALA A 26 -4.23 -10.02 -21.61
CA ALA A 26 -3.26 -10.58 -22.56
C ALA A 26 -3.57 -12.05 -22.92
N GLN A 27 -4.84 -12.39 -23.18
CA GLN A 27 -5.17 -13.65 -23.85
C GLN A 27 -5.07 -13.45 -25.37
N GLY A 28 -3.89 -13.76 -25.90
CA GLY A 28 -3.63 -13.82 -27.33
C GLY A 28 -2.16 -14.13 -27.55
N THR A 29 -1.89 -15.31 -28.10
CA THR A 29 -0.57 -15.80 -28.56
C THR A 29 0.39 -14.67 -28.94
N ARG A 30 1.51 -14.55 -28.19
CA ARG A 30 2.55 -13.53 -28.45
C ARG A 30 3.17 -13.77 -29.84
N PRO A 31 3.23 -12.77 -30.73
CA PRO A 31 3.95 -12.88 -31.99
C PRO A 31 5.47 -12.99 -31.76
N PRO A 32 6.24 -13.58 -32.69
CA PRO A 32 7.69 -13.67 -32.56
C PRO A 32 8.31 -12.27 -32.59
N GLY A 33 9.14 -11.94 -31.59
CA GLY A 33 9.80 -10.63 -31.46
C GLY A 33 9.48 -9.82 -30.21
N TYR A 34 8.73 -10.37 -29.24
CA TYR A 34 8.52 -9.75 -27.92
C TYR A 34 9.82 -9.82 -27.11
N THR A 35 10.59 -8.73 -27.07
CA THR A 35 11.92 -8.65 -26.47
C THR A 35 11.90 -8.49 -24.95
N ASP A 36 12.99 -8.92 -24.29
CA ASP A 36 13.24 -8.89 -22.84
C ASP A 36 13.09 -7.50 -22.16
N ASN A 37 12.97 -6.43 -22.95
CA ASN A 37 13.00 -5.03 -22.49
C ASN A 37 11.69 -4.56 -21.82
N VAL A 38 10.54 -5.18 -22.10
CA VAL A 38 9.25 -4.75 -21.51
C VAL A 38 9.14 -5.19 -20.04
N GLU A 39 9.62 -6.38 -19.71
CA GLU A 39 9.60 -6.90 -18.33
C GLU A 39 10.53 -6.07 -17.44
N GLU A 40 11.70 -5.72 -17.95
CA GLU A 40 12.66 -4.84 -17.28
C GLU A 40 12.10 -3.43 -17.09
N GLN A 41 11.44 -2.85 -18.09
CA GLN A 41 10.79 -1.53 -17.97
C GLN A 41 9.65 -1.54 -16.93
N MET A 42 8.86 -2.61 -16.88
CA MET A 42 7.83 -2.74 -15.85
C MET A 42 8.43 -2.86 -14.45
N ALA A 43 9.50 -3.63 -14.29
CA ALA A 43 10.22 -3.75 -13.04
C ALA A 43 10.79 -2.40 -12.57
N GLN A 44 11.42 -1.65 -13.48
CA GLN A 44 11.92 -0.29 -13.21
C GLN A 44 10.79 0.65 -12.77
N MET A 45 9.64 0.61 -13.45
CA MET A 45 8.49 1.42 -13.07
C MET A 45 7.99 1.06 -11.67
N GLN A 46 7.86 -0.23 -11.36
CA GLN A 46 7.41 -0.69 -10.05
C GLN A 46 8.41 -0.32 -8.94
N ALA A 47 9.71 -0.50 -9.17
CA ALA A 47 10.77 -0.11 -8.25
C ALA A 47 10.72 1.40 -7.97
N ARG A 48 10.59 2.22 -9.02
CA ARG A 48 10.49 3.67 -8.90
C ARG A 48 9.24 4.12 -8.15
N VAL A 49 8.09 3.50 -8.40
CA VAL A 49 6.85 3.81 -7.67
C VAL A 49 6.99 3.47 -6.19
N ARG A 50 7.65 2.36 -5.86
CA ARG A 50 7.78 1.89 -4.47
C ARG A 50 8.88 2.61 -3.69
N TYR A 51 10.04 2.85 -4.31
CA TYR A 51 11.27 3.27 -3.64
C TYR A 51 11.90 4.55 -4.22
N GLY A 52 11.31 5.19 -5.24
CA GLY A 52 11.88 6.41 -5.82
C GLY A 52 12.07 7.52 -4.78
N SER A 53 11.07 7.74 -3.91
CA SER A 53 11.18 8.73 -2.82
C SER A 53 12.20 8.35 -1.76
N PHE A 54 12.44 7.05 -1.54
CA PHE A 54 13.51 6.58 -0.66
C PHE A 54 14.87 6.95 -1.25
N ILE A 55 15.11 6.61 -2.51
CA ILE A 55 16.38 6.91 -3.22
C ILE A 55 16.65 8.42 -3.23
N GLU A 56 15.63 9.23 -3.52
CA GLU A 56 15.76 10.70 -3.53
C GLU A 56 16.12 11.26 -2.15
N SER A 57 15.65 10.62 -1.06
CA SER A 57 15.91 11.06 0.32
C SER A 57 17.29 10.71 0.86
N LEU A 58 18.04 9.82 0.21
CA LEU A 58 19.37 9.42 0.67
C LEU A 58 20.37 10.58 0.55
N GLU A 59 20.98 10.95 1.68
CA GLU A 59 22.03 11.96 1.77
C GLU A 59 23.40 11.40 1.32
N THR A 60 23.50 11.03 0.05
CA THR A 60 24.70 10.41 -0.53
C THR A 60 24.97 10.93 -1.94
N SER A 61 26.07 10.49 -2.56
CA SER A 61 26.43 10.93 -3.92
C SER A 61 25.42 10.43 -4.96
N THR A 62 25.39 11.08 -6.12
CA THR A 62 24.53 10.66 -7.23
C THR A 62 24.90 9.26 -7.72
N GLU A 63 26.20 8.97 -7.79
CA GLU A 63 26.73 7.66 -8.17
C GLU A 63 26.28 6.58 -7.18
N ARG A 64 26.34 6.88 -5.88
CA ARG A 64 25.92 5.96 -4.83
C ARG A 64 24.41 5.72 -4.83
N ARG A 65 23.61 6.77 -5.06
CA ARG A 65 22.15 6.62 -5.26
C ARG A 65 21.82 5.73 -6.45
N ALA A 66 22.52 5.90 -7.57
CA ALA A 66 22.33 5.08 -8.77
C ALA A 66 22.68 3.61 -8.54
N GLU A 67 23.74 3.32 -7.77
CA GLU A 67 24.10 1.96 -7.37
C GLU A 67 22.98 1.28 -6.55
N ILE A 68 22.46 1.98 -5.54
CA ILE A 68 21.38 1.46 -4.69
C ILE A 68 20.08 1.28 -5.50
N ASP A 69 19.72 2.26 -6.34
CA ASP A 69 18.54 2.19 -7.21
C ASP A 69 18.62 1.01 -8.21
N SER A 70 19.82 0.76 -8.76
CA SER A 70 20.07 -0.38 -9.63
C SER A 70 19.87 -1.72 -8.90
N ALA A 71 20.35 -1.83 -7.66
CA ALA A 71 20.16 -3.04 -6.85
C ALA A 71 18.68 -3.29 -6.50
N ILE A 72 17.93 -2.25 -6.14
CA ILE A 72 16.48 -2.36 -5.93
C ILE A 72 15.80 -2.82 -7.23
N THR A 73 16.13 -2.19 -8.36
CA THR A 73 15.56 -2.53 -9.66
C THR A 73 15.82 -3.99 -10.03
N ALA A 74 17.04 -4.49 -9.79
CA ALA A 74 17.40 -5.88 -10.06
C ALA A 74 16.49 -6.88 -9.31
N VAL A 75 16.15 -6.60 -8.05
CA VAL A 75 15.21 -7.41 -7.28
C VAL A 75 13.79 -7.37 -7.87
N PHE A 76 13.35 -6.23 -8.41
CA PHE A 76 12.05 -6.16 -9.09
C PHE A 76 12.02 -6.89 -10.43
N VAL A 77 13.15 -6.95 -11.14
CA VAL A 77 13.31 -7.78 -12.34
C VAL A 77 13.18 -9.25 -11.95
N GLU A 78 13.87 -9.68 -10.90
CA GLU A 78 13.79 -11.05 -10.36
C GLU A 78 12.36 -11.43 -9.99
N ARG A 79 11.63 -10.55 -9.29
CA ARG A 79 10.20 -10.76 -8.97
C ARG A 79 9.34 -10.96 -10.21
N THR A 80 9.59 -10.16 -11.24
CA THR A 80 8.84 -10.22 -12.51
C THR A 80 9.11 -11.55 -13.21
N THR A 81 10.37 -11.99 -13.25
CA THR A 81 10.75 -13.30 -13.80
C THR A 81 10.14 -14.45 -13.01
N ALA A 82 10.21 -14.41 -11.67
CA ALA A 82 9.62 -15.44 -10.80
C ALA A 82 8.10 -15.54 -10.97
N SER A 83 7.41 -14.40 -11.10
CA SER A 83 5.97 -14.36 -11.38
C SER A 83 5.61 -15.00 -12.72
N ARG A 84 6.43 -14.75 -13.76
CA ARG A 84 6.28 -15.37 -15.08
C ARG A 84 6.49 -16.88 -15.02
N ASP A 85 7.55 -17.32 -14.35
CA ASP A 85 7.86 -18.74 -14.24
C ASP A 85 6.82 -19.49 -13.44
N ARG A 86 6.27 -18.88 -12.38
CA ARG A 86 5.08 -19.41 -11.70
C ARG A 86 3.89 -19.55 -12.64
N SER A 87 3.58 -18.51 -13.42
CA SER A 87 2.47 -18.55 -14.39
C SER A 87 2.65 -19.64 -15.45
N ALA A 88 3.90 -19.97 -15.78
CA ALA A 88 4.26 -21.07 -16.68
C ALA A 88 4.38 -22.45 -15.99
N GLY A 89 4.11 -22.54 -14.68
CA GLY A 89 4.21 -23.78 -13.90
C GLY A 89 5.64 -24.23 -13.60
N ARG A 90 6.64 -23.35 -13.73
CA ARG A 90 8.07 -23.63 -13.54
C ARG A 90 8.61 -23.24 -12.16
N ALA A 91 7.87 -22.46 -11.38
CA ALA A 91 8.24 -22.04 -10.03
C ALA A 91 7.09 -22.23 -9.04
N SER A 92 7.41 -22.42 -7.75
CA SER A 92 6.39 -22.63 -6.71
C SER A 92 5.81 -21.31 -6.21
N ALA A 93 4.74 -21.42 -5.43
CA ALA A 93 4.10 -20.25 -4.84
C ALA A 93 4.91 -19.61 -3.71
N VAL A 94 5.69 -20.43 -3.01
CA VAL A 94 6.48 -20.04 -1.84
C VAL A 94 7.69 -19.22 -2.27
N ASP A 95 8.37 -19.65 -3.35
CA ASP A 95 9.54 -18.95 -3.89
C ASP A 95 9.18 -17.50 -4.31
N LEU A 96 7.98 -17.30 -4.86
CA LEU A 96 7.52 -15.98 -5.25
C LEU A 96 7.22 -15.09 -4.04
N GLU A 97 6.63 -15.65 -2.98
CA GLU A 97 6.30 -14.91 -1.76
C GLU A 97 7.57 -14.44 -1.04
N GLU A 98 8.59 -15.30 -0.98
CA GLU A 98 9.89 -14.97 -0.40
C GLU A 98 10.56 -13.82 -1.14
N ILE A 99 10.72 -13.93 -2.47
CA ILE A 99 11.37 -12.91 -3.31
C ILE A 99 10.56 -11.59 -3.30
N ALA A 100 9.23 -11.65 -3.19
CA ALA A 100 8.37 -10.48 -3.11
C ALA A 100 8.45 -9.72 -1.77
N SER A 101 9.03 -10.33 -0.74
CA SER A 101 9.07 -9.75 0.61
C SER A 101 10.02 -8.55 0.74
N ALA A 102 9.71 -7.64 1.65
CA ALA A 102 10.62 -6.55 2.01
C ALA A 102 11.91 -7.09 2.69
N ALA A 103 11.82 -8.21 3.38
CA ALA A 103 12.95 -8.87 4.03
C ALA A 103 13.99 -9.36 3.00
N TYR A 104 13.54 -9.98 1.90
CA TYR A 104 14.43 -10.38 0.81
C TYR A 104 15.15 -9.18 0.21
N LEU A 105 14.43 -8.10 -0.08
CA LEU A 105 15.08 -6.88 -0.59
C LEU A 105 16.09 -6.31 0.41
N ARG A 106 15.74 -6.26 1.70
CA ARG A 106 16.64 -5.80 2.76
C ARG A 106 17.93 -6.62 2.81
N GLU A 107 17.84 -7.94 2.64
CA GLU A 107 19.00 -8.83 2.61
C GLU A 107 19.91 -8.54 1.41
N GLN A 108 19.34 -8.37 0.21
CA GLN A 108 20.10 -7.99 -0.98
C GLN A 108 20.79 -6.63 -0.80
N LEU A 109 20.10 -5.67 -0.19
CA LEU A 109 20.63 -4.34 0.10
C LEU A 109 21.73 -4.35 1.17
N ALA A 110 21.67 -5.25 2.15
CA ALA A 110 22.67 -5.37 3.21
C ALA A 110 24.06 -5.76 2.67
N ALA A 111 24.14 -6.37 1.50
CA ALA A 111 25.41 -6.72 0.85
C ALA A 111 26.16 -5.50 0.29
N ILE A 112 25.46 -4.40 0.01
CA ILE A 112 26.03 -3.23 -0.67
C ILE A 112 25.92 -1.94 0.15
N MET A 113 24.91 -1.82 1.02
CA MET A 113 24.63 -0.62 1.81
C MET A 113 25.41 -0.62 3.13
N SER A 114 25.78 0.57 3.58
CA SER A 114 26.28 0.79 4.94
C SER A 114 25.19 0.54 5.99
N ALA A 115 25.60 0.43 7.26
CA ALA A 115 24.65 0.24 8.36
C ALA A 115 23.68 1.44 8.49
N GLU A 116 24.18 2.65 8.25
CA GLU A 116 23.40 3.89 8.29
C GLU A 116 22.37 3.94 7.15
N GLU A 117 22.78 3.65 5.91
CA GLU A 117 21.89 3.58 4.76
C GLU A 117 20.81 2.49 4.94
N LEU A 118 21.18 1.33 5.50
CA LEU A 118 20.23 0.25 5.78
C LEU A 118 19.24 0.62 6.89
N ALA A 119 19.67 1.40 7.89
CA ALA A 119 18.78 1.92 8.92
C ALA A 119 17.80 2.98 8.38
N GLU A 120 18.18 3.74 7.35
CA GLU A 120 17.24 4.60 6.61
C GLU A 120 16.21 3.76 5.85
N PHE A 121 16.63 2.69 5.17
CA PHE A 121 15.71 1.75 4.51
C PHE A 121 14.71 1.14 5.50
N ASP A 122 15.19 0.68 6.66
CA ASP A 122 14.34 0.08 7.69
C ASP A 122 13.28 1.06 8.20
N ARG A 123 13.66 2.33 8.44
CA ARG A 123 12.72 3.41 8.79
C ARG A 123 11.74 3.71 7.68
N TYR A 124 12.21 3.72 6.42
CA TYR A 124 11.36 3.93 5.26
C TYR A 124 10.29 2.84 5.18
N GLU A 125 10.66 1.57 5.30
CA GLU A 125 9.71 0.45 5.24
C GLU A 125 8.75 0.43 6.42
N ALA A 126 9.23 0.71 7.64
CA ALA A 126 8.40 0.74 8.85
C ALA A 126 7.24 1.74 8.77
N THR A 127 7.41 2.83 8.01
CA THR A 127 6.40 3.89 7.86
C THR A 127 5.67 3.84 6.51
N TYR A 128 5.94 2.84 5.66
CA TYR A 128 5.39 2.78 4.31
C TYR A 128 3.86 2.75 4.28
N GLN A 129 3.23 1.84 5.03
CA GLN A 129 1.76 1.72 5.03
C GLN A 129 1.08 2.99 5.51
N GLN A 130 1.64 3.62 6.55
CA GLN A 130 1.16 4.89 7.07
C GLN A 130 1.26 6.01 6.02
N ARG A 131 2.40 6.11 5.31
CA ARG A 131 2.58 7.09 4.23
C ARG A 131 1.61 6.85 3.08
N GLN A 132 1.40 5.61 2.65
CA GLN A 132 0.46 5.29 1.57
C GLN A 132 -0.97 5.66 1.94
N LEU A 133 -1.41 5.29 3.14
CA LEU A 133 -2.75 5.63 3.62
C LEU A 133 -2.93 7.14 3.70
N ARG A 134 -1.96 7.85 4.28
CA ARG A 134 -2.00 9.31 4.38
C ARG A 134 -2.08 9.95 3.00
N ASN A 135 -1.22 9.55 2.06
CA ASN A 135 -1.24 10.05 0.69
C ASN A 135 -2.59 9.80 0.00
N ASN A 136 -3.17 8.61 0.20
CA ASN A 136 -4.48 8.29 -0.34
C ASN A 136 -5.57 9.21 0.23
N PHE A 137 -5.61 9.41 1.54
CA PHE A 137 -6.54 10.34 2.17
C PHE A 137 -6.32 11.78 1.70
N THR A 138 -5.08 12.25 1.58
CA THR A 138 -4.77 13.58 1.07
C THR A 138 -5.35 13.80 -0.33
N LEU A 139 -5.17 12.84 -1.25
CA LEU A 139 -5.69 12.93 -2.61
C LEU A 139 -7.23 12.92 -2.67
N GLN A 140 -7.86 12.05 -1.88
CA GLN A 140 -9.33 11.97 -1.86
C GLN A 140 -9.95 13.21 -1.20
N LEU A 141 -9.37 13.68 -0.10
CA LEU A 141 -9.81 14.86 0.62
C LEU A 141 -9.74 16.11 -0.27
N ALA A 142 -8.62 16.29 -1.00
CA ALA A 142 -8.48 17.39 -1.95
C ALA A 142 -9.53 17.35 -3.09
N ARG A 143 -9.94 16.15 -3.52
CA ARG A 143 -10.95 15.97 -4.57
C ARG A 143 -12.37 16.30 -4.09
N VAL A 144 -12.68 15.99 -2.84
CA VAL A 144 -14.07 15.92 -2.34
C VAL A 144 -14.42 17.09 -1.44
N ALA A 145 -13.44 17.60 -0.70
CA ALA A 145 -13.58 18.66 0.29
C ALA A 145 -12.64 19.83 -0.02
N GLY A 146 -12.65 20.30 -1.27
CA GLY A 146 -11.81 21.40 -1.75
C GLY A 146 -12.05 22.74 -1.04
N GLY A 147 -13.17 22.88 -0.32
CA GLY A 147 -13.47 24.06 0.51
C GLY A 147 -12.77 24.07 1.88
N LEU A 148 -12.06 23.01 2.26
CA LEU A 148 -11.26 23.01 3.48
C LEU A 148 -10.05 23.92 3.35
N THR A 149 -9.81 24.71 4.41
CA THR A 149 -8.55 25.43 4.58
C THR A 149 -7.39 24.43 4.71
N GLU A 150 -6.17 24.87 4.41
CA GLU A 150 -4.99 24.01 4.55
C GLU A 150 -4.83 23.48 5.97
N ALA A 151 -5.01 24.36 6.98
CA ALA A 151 -4.92 23.99 8.38
C ALA A 151 -5.96 22.92 8.77
N ASN A 152 -7.22 23.08 8.34
CA ASN A 152 -8.27 22.11 8.67
C ASN A 152 -8.14 20.82 7.86
N ARG A 153 -7.55 20.87 6.66
CA ARG A 153 -7.20 19.67 5.90
C ARG A 153 -6.20 18.83 6.67
N GLU A 154 -5.17 19.45 7.24
CA GLU A 154 -4.19 18.75 8.07
C GLU A 154 -4.84 18.14 9.31
N VAL A 155 -5.69 18.90 10.03
CA VAL A 155 -6.42 18.38 11.20
C VAL A 155 -7.24 17.13 10.85
N VAL A 156 -7.97 17.15 9.73
CA VAL A 156 -8.75 15.99 9.27
C VAL A 156 -7.83 14.79 8.97
N LEU A 157 -6.70 15.01 8.30
CA LEU A 157 -5.75 13.94 7.99
C LEU A 157 -5.11 13.36 9.24
N GLU A 158 -4.66 14.19 10.19
CA GLU A 158 -4.06 13.75 11.45
C GLU A 158 -5.03 12.89 12.25
N VAL A 159 -6.27 13.35 12.44
CA VAL A 159 -7.29 12.63 13.21
C VAL A 159 -7.64 11.31 12.52
N LEU A 160 -7.78 11.29 11.19
CA LEU A 160 -8.02 10.04 10.46
C LEU A 160 -6.85 9.07 10.58
N MET A 161 -5.60 9.55 10.48
CA MET A 161 -4.43 8.70 10.65
C MET A 161 -4.28 8.17 12.08
N GLN A 162 -4.73 8.91 13.08
CA GLN A 162 -4.74 8.47 14.47
C GLN A 162 -5.75 7.34 14.73
N HIS A 163 -6.97 7.45 14.19
CA HIS A 163 -8.04 6.48 14.44
C HIS A 163 -8.06 5.33 13.45
N MET A 164 -7.70 5.57 12.19
CA MET A 164 -7.81 4.59 11.09
C MET A 164 -6.44 4.18 10.51
N GLY A 165 -5.33 4.60 11.13
CA GLY A 165 -3.99 4.32 10.65
C GLY A 165 -3.54 2.87 10.82
N ALA A 166 -2.62 2.43 9.95
CA ALA A 166 -2.00 1.11 9.97
C ALA A 166 -1.27 0.73 11.28
N GLY A 167 -0.96 1.72 12.14
CA GLY A 167 -0.31 1.49 13.44
C GLY A 167 -1.19 0.83 14.51
N GLN A 168 -2.50 0.72 14.30
CA GLN A 168 -3.39 -0.03 15.20
C GLN A 168 -3.41 -1.55 14.93
N GLU A 169 -2.85 -2.00 13.80
CA GLU A 169 -3.08 -3.35 13.27
C GLU A 169 -2.15 -4.45 13.82
N GLN A 170 -0.95 -4.12 14.30
CA GLN A 170 0.05 -5.16 14.60
C GLN A 170 -0.16 -5.96 15.89
N ILE A 171 -0.99 -5.49 16.82
CA ILE A 171 -1.18 -6.19 18.11
C ILE A 171 -2.33 -7.22 18.06
N GLN A 172 -3.22 -7.19 17.05
CA GLN A 172 -4.51 -7.90 17.14
C GLN A 172 -4.97 -8.63 15.85
N ALA A 173 -4.10 -8.78 14.85
CA ALA A 173 -4.47 -9.34 13.53
C ALA A 173 -4.49 -10.87 13.44
N SER A 174 -3.98 -11.60 14.43
CA SER A 174 -3.71 -13.05 14.26
C SER A 174 -4.95 -13.96 14.26
N ASN A 175 -6.16 -13.45 14.57
CA ASN A 175 -7.35 -14.30 14.80
C ASN A 175 -8.72 -13.59 14.59
N ARG A 176 -8.80 -12.50 13.81
CA ARG A 176 -10.07 -11.76 13.63
C ARG A 176 -10.78 -12.10 12.32
N ASP A 177 -12.10 -12.28 12.42
CA ASP A 177 -12.98 -12.43 11.27
C ASP A 177 -13.23 -11.09 10.57
N ALA A 178 -13.55 -11.12 9.28
CA ALA A 178 -13.72 -9.92 8.45
C ALA A 178 -14.87 -8.99 8.92
N VAL A 179 -15.86 -9.53 9.65
CA VAL A 179 -16.95 -8.76 10.24
C VAL A 179 -16.49 -7.97 11.47
N ASP A 180 -15.62 -8.53 12.30
CA ASP A 180 -15.06 -7.82 13.46
C ASP A 180 -14.19 -6.64 13.00
N GLU A 181 -13.48 -6.81 11.89
CA GLU A 181 -12.64 -5.78 11.29
C GLU A 181 -13.46 -4.62 10.74
N SER A 182 -14.56 -4.89 10.02
CA SER A 182 -15.41 -3.83 9.47
C SER A 182 -16.08 -3.02 10.59
N GLN A 183 -16.54 -3.67 11.67
CA GLN A 183 -17.10 -2.99 12.84
C GLN A 183 -16.07 -2.10 13.54
N ARG A 184 -14.83 -2.58 13.69
CA ARG A 184 -13.73 -1.80 14.27
C ARG A 184 -13.46 -0.52 13.46
N GLN A 185 -13.40 -0.64 12.14
CA GLN A 185 -13.17 0.49 11.24
C GLN A 185 -14.30 1.50 11.28
N LEU A 186 -15.56 1.05 11.38
CA LEU A 186 -16.71 1.93 11.57
C LEU A 186 -16.64 2.71 12.89
N GLN A 187 -16.31 2.02 14.00
CA GLN A 187 -16.15 2.68 15.29
C GLN A 187 -15.01 3.69 15.28
N ALA A 188 -13.87 3.35 14.68
CA ALA A 188 -12.74 4.25 14.49
C ALA A 188 -13.15 5.51 13.70
N LEU A 189 -13.91 5.34 12.61
CA LEU A 189 -14.40 6.47 11.82
C LEU A 189 -15.37 7.36 12.63
N MET A 190 -16.25 6.78 13.45
CA MET A 190 -17.15 7.55 14.31
C MET A 190 -16.36 8.35 15.36
N ASN A 191 -15.34 7.76 15.98
CA ASN A 191 -14.46 8.46 16.92
C ASN A 191 -13.73 9.62 16.23
N ALA A 192 -13.18 9.38 15.03
CA ALA A 192 -12.52 10.40 14.23
C ALA A 192 -13.48 11.56 13.90
N ARG A 193 -14.71 11.23 13.50
CA ARG A 193 -15.74 12.23 13.18
C ARG A 193 -16.09 13.10 14.38
N THR A 194 -16.26 12.51 15.56
CA THR A 194 -16.50 13.26 16.80
C THR A 194 -15.36 14.21 17.13
N GLU A 195 -14.11 13.76 16.98
CA GLU A 195 -12.94 14.59 17.24
C GLU A 195 -12.78 15.73 16.22
N ILE A 196 -13.04 15.47 14.93
CA ILE A 196 -13.05 16.49 13.88
C ILE A 196 -14.13 17.54 14.15
N ALA A 197 -15.34 17.12 14.53
CA ALA A 197 -16.46 18.01 14.83
C ALA A 197 -16.17 18.94 16.01
N ALA A 198 -15.32 18.53 16.95
CA ALA A 198 -14.90 19.37 18.08
C ALA A 198 -13.84 20.41 17.71
N ARG A 199 -13.18 20.28 16.54
CA ARG A 199 -12.04 21.11 16.12
C ARG A 199 -12.34 22.05 14.96
N LEU A 200 -13.36 21.75 14.16
CA LEU A 200 -13.72 22.54 12.98
C LEU A 200 -14.95 23.40 13.25
N ASP A 201 -14.99 24.59 12.65
CA ASP A 201 -16.21 25.39 12.58
C ASP A 201 -17.27 24.71 11.68
N GLU A 202 -18.50 25.20 11.72
CA GLU A 202 -19.63 24.59 11.01
C GLU A 202 -19.43 24.53 9.48
N ALA A 203 -18.82 25.55 8.88
CA ALA A 203 -18.59 25.59 7.44
C ALA A 203 -17.54 24.57 7.02
N GLN A 204 -16.45 24.49 7.78
CA GLN A 204 -15.36 23.55 7.55
C GLN A 204 -15.76 22.12 7.88
N LEU A 205 -16.56 21.92 8.92
CA LEU A 205 -17.12 20.62 9.26
C LEU A 205 -18.01 20.08 8.13
N ARG A 206 -18.87 20.92 7.52
CA ARG A 206 -19.68 20.49 6.36
C ARG A 206 -18.83 20.03 5.18
N GLU A 207 -17.69 20.66 4.94
CA GLU A 207 -16.74 20.22 3.90
C GLU A 207 -16.10 18.88 4.28
N ALA A 208 -15.62 18.74 5.52
CA ALA A 208 -15.05 17.49 6.03
C ALA A 208 -16.06 16.32 5.99
N GLU A 209 -17.32 16.58 6.33
CA GLU A 209 -18.41 15.58 6.32
C GLU A 209 -18.67 14.99 4.93
N ARG A 210 -18.43 15.73 3.84
CA ARG A 210 -18.52 15.15 2.49
C ARG A 210 -17.51 14.03 2.29
N PHE A 211 -16.29 14.23 2.78
CA PHE A 211 -15.25 13.23 2.70
C PHE A 211 -15.51 12.07 3.67
N LEU A 212 -15.81 12.37 4.94
CA LEU A 212 -16.12 11.34 5.95
C LEU A 212 -17.32 10.47 5.53
N GLY A 213 -18.32 11.05 4.88
CA GLY A 213 -19.48 10.33 4.34
C GLY A 213 -19.11 9.35 3.22
N GLN A 214 -18.11 9.67 2.40
CA GLN A 214 -17.61 8.72 1.38
C GLN A 214 -16.90 7.53 2.01
N ILE A 215 -16.07 7.77 3.04
CA ILE A 215 -15.42 6.69 3.79
C ILE A 215 -16.48 5.79 4.44
N LEU A 216 -17.48 6.38 5.10
CA LEU A 216 -18.57 5.65 5.74
C LEU A 216 -19.34 4.78 4.73
N SER A 217 -19.71 5.34 3.58
CA SER A 217 -20.42 4.62 2.53
C SER A 217 -19.61 3.42 2.02
N GLY A 218 -18.30 3.59 1.84
CA GLY A 218 -17.39 2.51 1.49
C GLY A 218 -17.38 1.39 2.54
N LEU A 219 -17.21 1.75 3.82
CA LEU A 219 -17.19 0.78 4.92
C LEU A 219 -18.49 0.00 5.06
N LEU A 220 -19.65 0.66 4.95
CA LEU A 220 -20.96 0.01 5.01
C LEU A 220 -21.18 -0.95 3.84
N THR A 221 -20.68 -0.60 2.64
CA THR A 221 -20.73 -1.48 1.47
C THR A 221 -19.90 -2.75 1.72
N THR A 222 -18.68 -2.61 2.24
CA THR A 222 -17.83 -3.76 2.59
C THR A 222 -18.44 -4.62 3.68
N GLN A 223 -19.04 -4.02 4.71
CA GLN A 223 -19.73 -4.75 5.77
C GLN A 223 -20.88 -5.60 5.21
N SER A 224 -21.75 -5.00 4.38
CA SER A 224 -22.87 -5.69 3.75
C SER A 224 -22.41 -6.89 2.91
N MET A 225 -21.32 -6.75 2.16
CA MET A 225 -20.72 -7.85 1.39
C MET A 225 -20.21 -8.96 2.30
N ASN A 226 -19.47 -8.62 3.36
CA ASN A 226 -18.94 -9.60 4.30
C ASN A 226 -20.03 -10.37 5.05
N GLU A 227 -21.15 -9.72 5.36
CA GLU A 227 -22.31 -10.34 6.01
C GLU A 227 -23.09 -11.27 5.06
N ALA A 228 -23.08 -11.00 3.75
CA ALA A 228 -23.77 -11.81 2.74
C ALA A 228 -23.00 -13.09 2.35
N GLU A 229 -21.70 -13.17 2.64
CA GLU A 229 -20.82 -14.31 2.35
C GLU A 229 -20.72 -15.34 3.50
N GLN A 230 -21.40 -15.07 4.64
CA GLN A 230 -21.50 -15.97 5.80
C GLN A 230 -22.74 -16.86 5.76
#